data_AF-A0A545SZU2-F1
#
_entry.id   AF-A0A545SZU2-F1
#
_cell.length_a   1.000
_cell.length_b   1.000
_cell.length_c   1.000
_cell.angle_alpha   90.00
_cell.angle_beta   90.00
_cell.angle_gamma   90.00
#
_symmetry.space_group_name_H-M   'P 1'
#
loop_
_entity.id
_entity.type
_entity.pdbx_description
1 polymer ?
#
loop_
_entity_poly.entity_id
_entity_poly.type
_entity_poly.pdbx_seq_one_letter_code
_entity_poly.pdbx_strand_id
1 'polypeptide(L)'
;MLRKTAAFEVKMRTFIVLISLLIASPVAADELKFDVRGWGITIGKMVLVDKGADAIGQFRTTGLAGAVAKVRFDMKRSGTTYRAALHTGRRDRTDQVDIPAHDPRLDPLSALMRVLALKDQSAGCAMQAVVFDGIRELVLTLEQAGPLRCRGTLTRRRGYSAVELAEARAFPISVHYENRTGGMVARKARVGTVHGKVSLILRD
;
A
#
# COMPACT_ATOMS: atom_id res chain seq x y z
N MET A 1 -25.80 78.52 -17.92
CA MET A 1 -27.09 77.99 -18.41
C MET A 1 -27.35 76.67 -17.70
N LEU A 2 -28.51 76.56 -17.03
CA LEU A 2 -28.95 75.44 -16.19
C LEU A 2 -29.67 74.35 -17.01
N ARG A 3 -29.81 73.16 -16.39
CA ARG A 3 -30.72 72.02 -16.70
C ARG A 3 -30.23 71.08 -17.82
N LYS A 4 -30.40 69.75 -17.77
CA LYS A 4 -31.30 68.87 -17.00
C LYS A 4 -30.79 67.42 -17.08
N THR A 5 -31.18 66.63 -16.09
CA THR A 5 -31.10 65.16 -15.97
C THR A 5 -31.97 64.41 -16.99
N ALA A 6 -31.55 63.21 -17.41
CA ALA A 6 -32.42 62.07 -17.69
C ALA A 6 -31.62 60.76 -17.73
N ALA A 7 -32.03 59.82 -16.89
CA ALA A 7 -31.55 58.45 -16.84
C ALA A 7 -32.09 57.64 -18.04
N PHE A 8 -31.30 56.69 -18.52
CA PHE A 8 -31.76 55.67 -19.47
C PHE A 8 -31.52 54.28 -18.87
N GLU A 9 -32.61 53.63 -18.52
CA GLU A 9 -32.72 52.22 -18.16
C GLU A 9 -32.23 51.33 -19.30
N VAL A 10 -31.27 50.44 -19.03
CA VAL A 10 -30.90 49.35 -19.96
C VAL A 10 -31.45 48.04 -19.41
N LYS A 11 -32.41 47.51 -20.16
CA LYS A 11 -33.11 46.24 -19.95
C LYS A 11 -32.16 45.05 -19.84
N MET A 12 -32.33 44.32 -18.74
CA MET A 12 -31.92 42.95 -18.47
C MET A 12 -32.10 42.03 -19.70
N ARG A 13 -30.99 41.60 -20.31
CA ARG A 13 -30.94 40.51 -21.29
C ARG A 13 -29.81 39.55 -20.92
N THR A 14 -30.22 38.46 -20.27
CA THR A 14 -29.67 37.10 -20.37
C THR A 14 -28.16 36.99 -20.62
N PHE A 15 -27.36 36.99 -19.56
CA PHE A 15 -26.00 36.45 -19.55
C PHE A 15 -26.04 35.06 -18.92
N ILE A 16 -26.07 34.01 -19.75
CA ILE A 16 -25.85 32.63 -19.32
C ILE A 16 -24.37 32.52 -18.95
N VAL A 17 -24.06 32.59 -17.67
CA VAL A 17 -22.73 32.26 -17.14
C VAL A 17 -22.60 30.73 -17.22
N LEU A 18 -21.85 30.26 -18.21
CA LEU A 18 -21.41 28.87 -18.31
C LEU A 18 -20.40 28.62 -17.17
N ILE A 19 -20.90 28.21 -16.00
CA ILE A 19 -20.04 27.67 -14.93
C ILE A 19 -19.48 26.34 -15.46
N SER A 20 -18.22 26.36 -15.90
CA SER A 20 -17.44 25.16 -16.16
C SER A 20 -17.37 24.34 -14.88
N LEU A 21 -18.23 23.33 -14.80
CA LEU A 21 -18.23 22.32 -13.75
C LEU A 21 -16.93 21.52 -13.89
N LEU A 22 -15.90 21.90 -13.12
CA LEU A 22 -14.77 21.03 -12.83
C LEU A 22 -15.31 19.85 -12.03
N ILE A 23 -15.73 18.80 -12.74
CA ILE A 23 -16.04 17.51 -12.13
C ILE A 23 -14.69 16.99 -11.63
N ALA A 24 -14.37 17.27 -10.36
CA ALA A 24 -13.35 16.51 -9.64
C ALA A 24 -13.86 15.07 -9.59
N SER A 25 -13.46 14.25 -10.56
CA SER A 25 -13.75 12.83 -10.52
C SER A 25 -13.19 12.30 -9.19
N PRO A 26 -13.99 11.59 -8.38
CA PRO A 26 -13.43 10.91 -7.23
C PRO A 26 -12.37 9.97 -7.79
N VAL A 27 -11.11 10.18 -7.42
CA VAL A 27 -10.05 9.20 -7.66
C VAL A 27 -10.54 7.93 -6.99
N ALA A 28 -10.94 6.95 -7.79
CA ALA A 28 -11.34 5.65 -7.28
C ALA A 28 -10.18 5.13 -6.44
N ALA A 29 -10.46 4.75 -5.20
CA ALA A 29 -9.47 4.13 -4.35
C ALA A 29 -9.00 2.85 -5.03
N ASP A 30 -7.72 2.76 -5.37
CA ASP A 30 -7.17 1.57 -6.02
C ASP A 30 -7.25 0.40 -5.03
N GLU A 31 -8.20 -0.51 -5.30
CA GLU A 31 -8.35 -1.77 -4.58
C GLU A 31 -7.50 -2.84 -5.29
N LEU A 32 -6.52 -3.40 -4.57
CA LEU A 32 -5.66 -4.47 -5.07
C LEU A 32 -6.00 -5.76 -4.34
N LYS A 33 -6.33 -6.80 -5.10
CA LYS A 33 -6.66 -8.13 -4.59
C LYS A 33 -5.52 -9.09 -4.92
N PHE A 34 -5.05 -9.84 -3.96
CA PHE A 34 -3.98 -10.82 -4.15
C PHE A 34 -4.38 -12.19 -3.61
N ASP A 35 -4.02 -13.24 -4.35
CA ASP A 35 -3.86 -14.56 -3.76
C ASP A 35 -2.52 -14.65 -3.05
N VAL A 36 -2.53 -15.14 -1.81
CA VAL A 36 -1.32 -15.43 -1.04
C VAL A 36 -1.02 -16.91 -1.16
N ARG A 37 0.16 -17.25 -1.67
CA ARG A 37 0.60 -18.63 -1.90
C ARG A 37 1.81 -18.99 -1.05
N GLY A 38 1.76 -20.16 -0.41
CA GLY A 38 2.86 -20.81 0.27
C GLY A 38 2.96 -22.25 -0.21
N TRP A 39 4.18 -22.80 -0.37
CA TRP A 39 4.39 -24.17 -0.88
C TRP A 39 3.62 -24.50 -2.18
N GLY A 40 3.44 -23.50 -3.06
CA GLY A 40 2.74 -23.66 -4.34
C GLY A 40 1.21 -23.59 -4.28
N ILE A 41 0.60 -23.66 -3.10
CA ILE A 41 -0.85 -23.62 -2.90
C ILE A 41 -1.32 -22.26 -2.39
N THR A 42 -2.56 -21.87 -2.70
CA THR A 42 -3.18 -20.66 -2.12
C THR A 42 -3.53 -20.92 -0.65
N ILE A 43 -2.90 -20.15 0.24
CA ILE A 43 -3.09 -20.22 1.68
C ILE A 43 -4.04 -19.14 2.20
N GLY A 44 -4.26 -18.08 1.41
CA GLY A 44 -5.14 -16.99 1.79
C GLY A 44 -5.31 -15.95 0.70
N LYS A 45 -6.06 -14.90 1.04
CA LYS A 45 -6.31 -13.74 0.20
C LYS A 45 -5.88 -12.48 0.94
N MET A 46 -5.35 -11.52 0.19
CA MET A 46 -4.99 -10.19 0.68
C MET A 46 -5.72 -9.13 -0.14
N VAL A 47 -6.28 -8.13 0.53
CA VAL A 47 -6.91 -6.96 -0.10
C VAL A 47 -6.21 -5.72 0.44
N LEU A 48 -5.79 -4.83 -0.45
CA LEU A 48 -5.20 -3.54 -0.12
C LEU A 48 -6.05 -2.44 -0.75
N VAL A 49 -6.28 -1.35 -0.03
CA VAL A 49 -7.02 -0.18 -0.50
C VAL A 49 -6.21 1.06 -0.15
N ASP A 50 -5.84 1.86 -1.15
CA ASP A 50 -5.21 3.17 -0.95
C ASP A 50 -6.23 4.30 -1.06
N LYS A 51 -6.19 5.24 -0.12
CA LYS A 51 -6.93 6.50 -0.17
C LYS A 51 -6.02 7.70 0.08
N GLY A 52 -4.72 7.58 -0.20
CA GLY A 52 -3.75 8.66 -0.09
C GLY A 52 -3.17 8.77 1.32
N ALA A 53 -3.79 9.54 2.21
CA ALA A 53 -3.35 9.64 3.62
C ALA A 53 -3.79 8.42 4.45
N ASP A 54 -4.85 7.75 4.01
CA ASP A 54 -5.39 6.55 4.65
C ASP A 54 -5.12 5.32 3.78
N ALA A 55 -4.92 4.17 4.41
CA ALA A 55 -4.86 2.89 3.70
C ALA A 55 -5.41 1.76 4.58
N ILE A 56 -5.92 0.71 3.93
CA ILE A 56 -6.38 -0.51 4.60
C ILE A 56 -5.71 -1.71 3.94
N GLY A 57 -5.27 -2.67 4.75
CA GLY A 57 -4.79 -3.96 4.27
C GLY A 57 -5.40 -5.10 5.08
N GLN A 58 -5.95 -6.11 4.42
CA GLN A 58 -6.59 -7.24 5.08
C GLN A 58 -6.09 -8.54 4.49
N PHE A 59 -5.61 -9.44 5.33
CA PHE A 59 -5.28 -10.81 4.96
C PHE A 59 -6.18 -11.80 5.70
N ARG A 60 -6.59 -12.86 5.00
CA ARG A 60 -7.39 -13.96 5.54
C ARG A 60 -6.90 -15.28 4.97
N THR A 61 -6.72 -16.30 5.82
CA THR A 61 -6.53 -17.68 5.36
C THR A 61 -7.79 -18.20 4.67
N THR A 62 -7.64 -19.05 3.66
CA THR A 62 -8.76 -19.59 2.88
C THR A 62 -8.59 -21.07 2.59
N GLY A 63 -9.66 -21.72 2.12
CA GLY A 63 -9.63 -23.13 1.69
C GLY A 63 -9.16 -24.06 2.81
N LEU A 64 -8.38 -25.08 2.45
CA LEU A 64 -7.86 -26.08 3.41
C LEU A 64 -6.99 -25.43 4.50
N ALA A 65 -6.17 -24.44 4.16
CA ALA A 65 -5.36 -23.72 5.15
C ALA A 65 -6.26 -23.04 6.21
N GLY A 66 -7.37 -22.42 5.78
CA GLY A 66 -8.36 -21.81 6.68
C GLY A 66 -9.17 -22.80 7.51
N ALA A 67 -9.32 -24.05 7.05
CA ALA A 67 -9.94 -25.12 7.83
C ALA A 67 -9.03 -25.59 8.98
N VAL A 68 -7.71 -25.60 8.76
CA VAL A 68 -6.71 -25.99 9.76
C VAL A 68 -6.38 -24.85 10.73
N ALA A 69 -6.23 -23.62 10.23
CA ALA A 69 -5.90 -22.45 11.03
C ALA A 69 -6.58 -21.20 10.47
N LYS A 70 -7.45 -20.59 11.27
CA LYS A 70 -8.11 -19.33 10.92
C LYS A 70 -7.23 -18.14 11.30
N VAL A 71 -6.41 -17.69 10.34
CA VAL A 71 -5.57 -16.49 10.50
C VAL A 71 -6.20 -15.30 9.80
N ARG A 72 -6.26 -14.17 10.50
CA ARG A 72 -6.69 -12.88 10.00
C ARG A 72 -5.67 -11.83 10.42
N PHE A 73 -5.26 -10.99 9.49
CA PHE A 73 -4.39 -9.86 9.77
C PHE A 73 -5.00 -8.61 9.15
N ASP A 74 -5.26 -7.60 9.98
CA ASP A 74 -5.89 -6.34 9.60
C ASP A 74 -4.93 -5.19 9.88
N MET A 75 -4.62 -4.42 8.86
CA MET A 75 -3.79 -3.23 8.92
C MET A 75 -4.62 -2.02 8.54
N LYS A 76 -4.44 -0.92 9.27
CA LYS A 76 -5.00 0.37 8.92
C LYS A 76 -3.95 1.44 9.14
N ARG A 77 -3.78 2.30 8.15
CA ARG A 77 -3.08 3.57 8.29
C ARG A 77 -4.12 4.68 8.21
N SER A 78 -4.04 5.65 9.11
CA SER A 78 -4.77 6.89 9.00
C SER A 78 -3.88 8.06 9.38
N GLY A 79 -3.53 8.88 8.39
CA GLY A 79 -2.49 9.91 8.56
C GLY A 79 -1.18 9.28 9.03
N THR A 80 -0.73 9.68 10.22
CA THR A 80 0.49 9.21 10.88
C THR A 80 0.29 7.96 11.75
N THR A 81 -0.94 7.54 11.98
CA THR A 81 -1.24 6.40 12.85
C THR A 81 -1.31 5.10 12.03
N TYR A 82 -0.52 4.11 12.42
CA TYR A 82 -0.59 2.74 11.92
C TYR A 82 -1.12 1.81 13.01
N ARG A 83 -2.07 0.94 12.64
CA ARG A 83 -2.63 -0.09 13.51
C ARG A 83 -2.57 -1.44 12.81
N ALA A 84 -2.20 -2.47 13.55
CA ALA A 84 -2.18 -3.85 13.10
C ALA A 84 -2.92 -4.73 14.10
N ALA A 85 -3.83 -5.59 13.62
CA ALA A 85 -4.51 -6.60 14.42
C ALA A 85 -4.28 -7.98 13.80
N LEU A 86 -3.73 -8.90 14.58
CA LEU A 86 -3.46 -10.28 14.21
C LEU A 86 -4.35 -11.21 15.05
N HIS A 87 -5.12 -12.04 14.36
CA HIS A 87 -5.93 -13.09 14.95
C HIS A 87 -5.49 -14.43 14.36
N THR A 88 -5.08 -15.39 15.18
CA THR A 88 -4.60 -16.71 14.71
C THR A 88 -5.47 -17.88 15.16
N GLY A 89 -6.60 -17.59 15.81
CA GLY A 89 -7.42 -18.59 16.52
C GLY A 89 -6.82 -19.06 17.85
N ARG A 90 -5.51 -18.89 18.05
CA ARG A 90 -4.81 -19.15 19.32
C ARG A 90 -4.37 -17.90 20.05
N ARG A 91 -4.09 -16.83 19.30
CA ARG A 91 -3.62 -15.55 19.80
C ARG A 91 -4.30 -14.42 19.04
N ASP A 92 -4.72 -13.43 19.80
CA ASP A 92 -5.17 -12.14 19.31
C ASP A 92 -4.19 -11.07 19.80
N ARG A 93 -3.70 -10.23 18.88
CA ARG A 93 -2.79 -9.13 19.19
C ARG A 93 -3.21 -7.91 18.40
N THR A 94 -3.28 -6.77 19.06
CA THR A 94 -3.47 -5.48 18.41
C THR A 94 -2.33 -4.57 18.83
N ASP A 95 -1.68 -3.97 17.84
CA ASP A 95 -0.62 -2.98 18.04
C ASP A 95 -1.02 -1.68 17.32
N GLN A 96 -0.65 -0.55 17.90
CA GLN A 96 -0.80 0.77 17.30
C GLN A 96 0.49 1.56 17.53
N VAL A 97 0.90 2.30 16.51
CA VAL A 97 2.06 3.19 16.53
C VAL A 97 1.73 4.46 15.78
N ASP A 98 2.13 5.59 16.34
CA ASP A 98 2.13 6.87 15.66
C ASP A 98 3.53 7.12 15.09
N ILE A 99 3.63 7.24 13.78
CA ILE A 99 4.86 7.55 13.05
C ILE A 99 4.75 9.01 12.60
N PRO A 100 5.48 9.96 13.23
CA PRO A 100 5.38 11.38 12.89
C PRO A 100 5.58 11.64 11.40
N ALA A 101 4.91 12.65 10.83
CA ALA A 101 4.96 12.92 9.39
C ALA A 101 6.37 13.21 8.84
N HIS A 102 7.29 13.67 9.69
CA HIS A 102 8.69 13.93 9.35
C HIS A 102 9.61 12.73 9.58
N ASP A 103 9.09 11.63 10.12
CA ASP A 103 9.85 10.39 10.30
C ASP A 103 10.01 9.71 8.93
N PRO A 104 11.24 9.41 8.48
CA PRO A 104 11.46 8.80 7.18
C PRO A 104 11.07 7.32 7.12
N ARG A 105 10.75 6.69 8.25
CA ARG A 105 10.36 5.28 8.32
C ARG A 105 8.94 5.09 7.82
N LEU A 106 8.70 4.01 7.08
CA LEU A 106 7.37 3.61 6.65
C LEU A 106 6.77 2.62 7.65
N ASP A 107 5.48 2.71 7.90
CA ASP A 107 4.77 1.58 8.50
C ASP A 107 4.68 0.40 7.50
N PRO A 108 4.43 -0.83 7.97
CA PRO A 108 4.33 -2.01 7.10
C PRO A 108 3.29 -1.90 5.99
N LEU A 109 2.15 -1.22 6.21
CA LEU A 109 1.14 -1.05 5.17
C LEU A 109 1.59 -0.03 4.13
N SER A 110 2.17 1.11 4.55
CA SER A 110 2.79 2.07 3.63
C SER A 110 3.89 1.43 2.78
N ALA A 111 4.72 0.56 3.37
CA ALA A 111 5.74 -0.17 2.65
C ALA A 111 5.13 -1.14 1.61
N LEU A 112 4.06 -1.85 1.97
CA LEU A 112 3.33 -2.70 1.02
C LEU A 112 2.74 -1.89 -0.13
N MET A 113 2.05 -0.77 0.15
CA MET A 113 1.48 0.09 -0.90
C MET A 113 2.56 0.64 -1.81
N ARG A 114 3.68 1.10 -1.24
CA ARG A 114 4.82 1.59 -2.01
C ARG A 114 5.39 0.52 -2.94
N VAL A 115 5.38 -0.76 -2.57
CA VAL A 115 5.90 -1.84 -3.42
C VAL A 115 4.87 -2.33 -4.44
N LEU A 116 3.61 -2.47 -4.02
CA LEU A 116 2.59 -3.26 -4.73
C LEU A 116 1.63 -2.42 -5.57
N ALA A 117 1.34 -1.19 -5.16
CA ALA A 117 0.37 -0.34 -5.82
C ALA A 117 0.86 0.19 -7.17
N LEU A 118 -0.09 0.74 -7.93
CA LEU A 118 0.19 1.41 -9.20
C LEU A 118 1.17 2.56 -8.94
N LYS A 119 2.19 2.67 -9.78
CA LYS A 119 3.20 3.72 -9.71
C LYS A 119 3.65 4.13 -11.10
N ASP A 120 4.15 5.34 -11.19
CA ASP A 120 4.70 5.88 -12.43
C ASP A 120 5.81 4.98 -13.01
N GLN A 121 5.81 4.79 -14.32
CA GLN A 121 6.75 3.90 -15.00
C GLN A 121 8.18 4.44 -14.99
N SER A 122 8.36 5.76 -15.04
CA SER A 122 9.67 6.43 -15.03
C SER A 122 10.35 6.34 -13.66
N ALA A 123 9.57 6.18 -12.58
CA ALA A 123 10.11 5.98 -11.24
C ALA A 123 10.84 4.63 -11.08
N GLY A 124 10.59 3.66 -11.98
CA GLY A 124 11.11 2.31 -11.87
C GLY A 124 10.62 1.59 -10.61
N CYS A 125 11.34 0.54 -10.18
CA CYS A 125 11.00 -0.18 -8.96
C CYS A 125 12.14 -0.24 -7.91
N ALA A 126 13.29 0.36 -8.20
CA ALA A 126 14.38 0.45 -7.24
C ALA A 126 13.99 1.38 -6.07
N MET A 127 14.21 0.93 -4.84
CA MET A 127 13.91 1.71 -3.66
C MET A 127 14.64 1.17 -2.44
N GLN A 128 14.86 2.05 -1.47
CA GLN A 128 15.22 1.68 -0.11
C GLN A 128 14.26 2.35 0.87
N ALA A 129 13.83 1.61 1.88
CA ALA A 129 13.01 2.12 2.96
C ALA A 129 13.32 1.40 4.26
N VAL A 130 13.27 2.14 5.37
CA VAL A 130 13.19 1.54 6.71
C VAL A 130 11.71 1.35 7.03
N VAL A 131 11.33 0.13 7.40
CA VAL A 131 9.98 -0.24 7.81
C VAL A 131 9.95 -0.41 9.32
N PHE A 132 9.04 0.27 10.01
CA PHE A 132 8.91 0.23 11.46
C PHE A 132 7.48 -0.15 11.88
N ASP A 133 7.35 -1.19 12.71
CA ASP A 133 6.05 -1.71 13.16
C ASP A 133 5.64 -1.23 14.57
N GLY A 134 6.39 -0.30 15.16
CA GLY A 134 6.24 0.14 16.55
C GLY A 134 7.26 -0.48 17.51
N ILE A 135 7.86 -1.63 17.15
CA ILE A 135 8.84 -2.33 17.98
C ILE A 135 10.11 -2.67 17.19
N ARG A 136 9.95 -3.03 15.92
CA ARG A 136 11.00 -3.63 15.08
C ARG A 136 11.23 -2.80 13.85
N GLU A 137 12.50 -2.76 13.42
CA GLU A 137 12.90 -2.13 12.18
C GLU A 137 13.48 -3.11 11.19
N LEU A 138 12.93 -3.06 9.98
CA LEU A 138 13.38 -3.80 8.82
C LEU A 138 13.88 -2.81 7.76
N VAL A 139 14.92 -3.17 7.02
CA VAL A 139 15.33 -2.41 5.84
C VAL A 139 14.88 -3.17 4.61
N LEU A 140 13.99 -2.57 3.84
CA LEU A 140 13.63 -3.03 2.50
C LEU A 140 14.59 -2.39 1.50
N THR A 141 15.27 -3.19 0.70
CA THR A 141 16.03 -2.74 -0.47
C THR A 141 15.53 -3.50 -1.69
N LEU A 142 15.26 -2.78 -2.77
CA LEU A 142 14.93 -3.29 -4.09
C LEU A 142 15.80 -2.58 -5.13
N GLU A 143 16.32 -3.36 -6.06
CA GLU A 143 17.13 -2.89 -7.18
C GLU A 143 16.50 -3.38 -8.49
N GLN A 144 16.69 -2.59 -9.55
CA GLN A 144 16.20 -2.91 -10.88
C GLN A 144 16.93 -4.15 -11.42
N ALA A 145 16.18 -5.20 -11.76
CA ALA A 145 16.69 -6.48 -12.26
C ALA A 145 16.19 -6.79 -13.70
N GLY A 146 15.60 -5.81 -14.37
CA GLY A 146 15.01 -5.88 -15.70
C GLY A 146 13.84 -4.90 -15.85
N PRO A 147 13.24 -4.73 -17.04
CA PRO A 147 12.27 -3.65 -17.31
C PRO A 147 11.06 -3.57 -16.36
N LEU A 148 10.57 -4.71 -15.87
CA LEU A 148 9.44 -4.80 -14.93
C LEU A 148 9.75 -5.72 -13.76
N ARG A 149 11.02 -5.76 -13.36
CA ARG A 149 11.48 -6.69 -12.33
C ARG A 149 12.39 -5.99 -11.36
N CYS A 150 12.13 -6.20 -10.07
CA CYS A 150 13.03 -5.84 -9.00
C CYS A 150 13.39 -7.03 -8.13
N ARG A 151 14.58 -7.00 -7.56
CA ARG A 151 15.07 -7.96 -6.57
C ARG A 151 15.77 -7.23 -5.45
N GLY A 152 15.83 -7.84 -4.27
CA GLY A 152 16.59 -7.32 -3.16
C GLY A 152 16.30 -8.08 -1.88
N THR A 153 16.30 -7.37 -0.75
CA THR A 153 16.24 -7.98 0.57
C THR A 153 15.39 -7.20 1.56
N LEU A 154 14.77 -7.93 2.47
CA LEU A 154 14.19 -7.46 3.72
C LEU A 154 15.15 -7.85 4.85
N THR A 155 15.87 -6.89 5.42
CA THR A 155 16.90 -7.13 6.45
C THR A 155 16.45 -6.67 7.82
N ARG A 156 16.46 -7.59 8.80
CA ARG A 156 16.23 -7.29 10.23
C ARG A 156 17.33 -6.37 10.75
N ARG A 157 16.95 -5.19 11.26
CA ARG A 157 17.87 -4.16 11.76
C ARG A 157 17.81 -4.00 13.27
N ARG A 158 16.64 -3.69 13.83
CA ARG A 158 16.46 -3.36 15.25
C ARG A 158 15.20 -4.04 15.81
N GLY A 159 15.17 -4.31 17.11
CA GLY A 159 14.00 -4.92 17.79
C GLY A 159 13.90 -6.44 17.65
N TYR A 160 14.98 -7.12 17.26
CA TYR A 160 15.07 -8.58 17.16
C TYR A 160 16.07 -9.13 18.17
N SER A 161 15.74 -10.27 18.76
CA SER A 161 16.63 -11.02 19.65
C SER A 161 17.82 -11.64 18.89
N ALA A 162 18.87 -12.02 19.63
CA ALA A 162 20.02 -12.72 19.05
C ALA A 162 19.62 -14.04 18.38
N VAL A 163 18.65 -14.77 18.96
CA VAL A 163 18.13 -16.02 18.41
C VAL A 163 17.43 -15.77 17.07
N GLU A 164 16.56 -14.77 16.98
CA GLU A 164 15.88 -14.43 15.71
C GLU A 164 16.91 -14.03 14.64
N LEU A 165 17.92 -13.23 15.00
CA LEU A 165 18.95 -12.79 14.05
C LEU A 165 19.86 -13.94 13.59
N ALA A 166 20.08 -14.95 14.44
CA ALA A 166 20.81 -16.16 14.09
C ALA A 166 19.99 -17.08 13.16
N GLU A 167 18.68 -17.18 13.38
CA GLU A 167 17.78 -17.97 12.52
C GLU A 167 17.74 -17.39 11.10
N ALA A 168 17.55 -16.08 10.98
CA ALA A 168 17.66 -15.38 9.71
C ALA A 168 17.79 -13.88 9.93
N ARG A 169 18.83 -13.26 9.37
CA ARG A 169 18.97 -11.79 9.38
C ARG A 169 18.28 -11.11 8.19
N ALA A 170 18.26 -11.77 7.03
CA ALA A 170 17.76 -11.17 5.80
C ALA A 170 16.93 -12.16 4.99
N PHE A 171 15.93 -11.62 4.30
CA PHE A 171 15.00 -12.39 3.49
C PHE A 171 14.99 -11.88 2.05
N PRO A 172 15.24 -12.73 1.04
CA PRO A 172 15.21 -12.29 -0.35
C PRO A 172 13.79 -11.91 -0.75
N ILE A 173 13.66 -10.81 -1.49
CA ILE A 173 12.40 -10.36 -2.09
C ILE A 173 12.60 -10.17 -3.60
N SER A 174 11.57 -10.50 -4.37
CA SER A 174 11.51 -10.22 -5.80
C SER A 174 10.10 -9.77 -6.18
N VAL A 175 10.01 -8.78 -7.06
CA VAL A 175 8.74 -8.24 -7.55
C VAL A 175 8.76 -8.24 -9.07
N HIS A 176 7.70 -8.77 -9.68
CA HIS A 176 7.43 -8.65 -11.10
C HIS A 176 6.20 -7.77 -11.27
N TYR A 177 6.34 -6.76 -12.10
CA TYR A 177 5.31 -5.80 -12.42
C TYR A 177 4.67 -6.12 -13.77
N GLU A 178 3.49 -5.56 -13.99
CA GLU A 178 2.85 -5.46 -15.31
C GLU A 178 2.49 -4.00 -15.56
N ASN A 179 2.46 -3.60 -16.83
CA ASN A 179 2.00 -2.27 -17.21
C ASN A 179 0.47 -2.22 -17.12
N ARG A 180 -0.06 -1.11 -16.60
CA ARG A 180 -1.48 -0.73 -16.63
C ARG A 180 -1.59 0.73 -17.06
N THR A 181 -2.79 1.17 -17.42
CA THR A 181 -3.04 2.60 -17.64
C THR A 181 -2.59 3.40 -16.41
N GLY A 182 -1.72 4.39 -16.62
CA GLY A 182 -1.18 5.21 -15.54
C GLY A 182 0.12 4.69 -14.90
N GLY A 183 0.65 3.54 -15.30
CA GLY A 183 1.99 3.10 -14.87
C GLY A 183 2.18 1.60 -14.76
N MET A 184 2.85 1.15 -13.69
CA MET A 184 3.16 -0.25 -13.41
C MET A 184 2.61 -0.67 -12.05
N VAL A 185 2.06 -1.88 -11.97
CA VAL A 185 1.52 -2.47 -10.72
C VAL A 185 2.17 -3.82 -10.47
N ALA A 186 2.33 -4.23 -9.20
CA ALA A 186 2.94 -5.51 -8.90
C ALA A 186 1.99 -6.67 -9.29
N ARG A 187 2.33 -7.40 -10.34
CA ARG A 187 1.64 -8.63 -10.74
C ARG A 187 1.96 -9.79 -9.81
N LYS A 188 3.20 -9.85 -9.34
CA LYS A 188 3.69 -10.89 -8.43
C LYS A 188 4.79 -10.37 -7.53
N ALA A 189 4.63 -10.52 -6.22
CA ALA A 189 5.71 -10.36 -5.26
C ALA A 189 6.03 -11.71 -4.62
N ARG A 190 7.30 -11.97 -4.33
CA ARG A 190 7.74 -13.17 -3.60
C ARG A 190 8.74 -12.76 -2.55
N VAL A 191 8.58 -13.32 -1.36
CA VAL A 191 9.43 -13.10 -0.20
C VAL A 191 9.86 -14.43 0.39
N GLY A 192 11.14 -14.55 0.76
CA GLY A 192 11.64 -15.62 1.60
C GLY A 192 11.20 -15.42 3.05
N THR A 193 10.95 -16.50 3.77
CA THR A 193 10.68 -16.46 5.21
C THR A 193 11.43 -17.62 5.86
N VAL A 194 11.50 -17.65 7.19
CA VAL A 194 12.02 -18.80 7.94
C VAL A 194 11.20 -20.08 7.69
N HIS A 195 9.94 -19.94 7.26
CA HIS A 195 9.04 -21.06 6.94
C HIS A 195 8.96 -21.34 5.43
N GLY A 196 9.86 -20.78 4.62
CA GLY A 196 9.87 -20.93 3.17
C GLY A 196 9.30 -19.73 2.43
N LYS A 197 9.02 -19.89 1.13
CA LYS A 197 8.68 -18.77 0.24
C LYS A 197 7.18 -18.50 0.23
N VAL A 198 6.81 -17.24 0.41
CA VAL A 198 5.44 -16.76 0.22
C VAL A 198 5.38 -15.90 -1.04
N SER A 199 4.29 -15.99 -1.78
CA SER A 199 4.05 -15.16 -2.97
C SER A 199 2.69 -14.47 -2.90
N LEU A 200 2.65 -13.20 -3.27
CA LEU A 200 1.42 -12.46 -3.57
C LEU A 200 1.24 -12.47 -5.08
N ILE A 201 0.08 -12.90 -5.56
CA ILE A 201 -0.28 -12.93 -6.98
C ILE A 201 -1.48 -12.02 -7.18
N LEU A 202 -1.33 -10.96 -7.98
CA LEU A 202 -2.42 -10.02 -8.24
C LEU A 202 -3.63 -10.77 -8.85
N ARG A 203 -4.82 -10.34 -8.50
CA ARG A 203 -6.07 -10.81 -9.09
C ARG A 203 -6.67 -9.66 -9.88
N ASP A 204 -7.16 -9.99 -11.06
CA ASP A 204 -7.92 -9.07 -11.90
C ASP A 204 -9.30 -8.80 -11.30
#